data_AF-A0A6B2SV40-F1
#
_entry.id   AF-A0A6B2SV40-F1
#
_cell.length_a   1.000
_cell.length_b   1.000
_cell.length_c   1.000
_cell.angle_alpha   90.00
_cell.angle_beta   90.00
_cell.angle_gamma   90.00
#
_symmetry.space_group_name_H-M   'P 1'
#
loop_
_entity.id
_entity.type
_entity.pdbx_description
1 polymer ?
#
loop_
_entity_poly.entity_id
_entity_poly.type
_entity_poly.pdbx_seq_one_letter_code
_entity_poly.pdbx_strand_id
1 'polypeptide(L)'
;MHPRPPGTTEWRRLFAAEAGSPRPDLSLLCLLIGTEADPSLDEADIDAARRMLDRLAEQVAPGHRTGRPPDPLAWAVALAELLGQGFGFKGGPGDYQRLESSLLHQVLRRRRGLPILLSVVWMEVARRAGAPVHGVALPGHFVVGFGP
;
A
#
# COMPACT_ATOMS: atom_id res chain seq x y z
N MET A 1 8.16 18.96 -22.03
CA MET A 1 9.36 18.10 -22.02
C MET A 1 9.28 17.30 -20.72
N HIS A 2 8.81 16.05 -20.78
CA HIS A 2 8.79 15.20 -19.58
C HIS A 2 10.22 14.71 -19.31
N PRO A 3 10.70 14.73 -18.06
CA PRO A 3 11.99 14.16 -17.72
C PRO A 3 11.98 12.67 -18.09
N ARG A 4 13.09 12.20 -18.64
CA ARG A 4 13.27 10.79 -19.00
C ARG A 4 13.26 9.98 -17.69
N PRO A 5 12.56 8.83 -17.61
CA PRO A 5 12.56 8.03 -16.41
C PRO A 5 14.00 7.64 -16.02
N PRO A 6 14.33 7.64 -14.72
CA PRO A 6 15.56 7.11 -14.18
C PRO A 6 15.91 5.74 -14.79
N GLY A 7 17.20 5.51 -15.04
CA GLY A 7 17.67 4.18 -15.43
C GLY A 7 17.50 3.20 -14.26
N THR A 8 17.38 1.89 -14.54
CA THR A 8 17.25 0.83 -13.51
C THR A 8 18.28 0.94 -12.37
N THR A 9 19.51 1.35 -12.68
CA THR A 9 20.57 1.57 -11.68
C THR A 9 20.24 2.69 -10.68
N GLU A 10 19.54 3.72 -11.10
CA GLU A 10 19.13 4.85 -10.27
C GLU A 10 17.99 4.45 -9.33
N TRP A 11 16.97 3.74 -9.83
CA TRP A 11 15.89 3.20 -9.00
C TRP A 11 16.39 2.27 -7.89
N ARG A 12 17.37 1.40 -8.19
CA ARG A 12 17.99 0.53 -7.18
C ARG A 12 18.72 1.31 -6.10
N ARG A 13 19.40 2.41 -6.46
CA ARG A 13 20.07 3.29 -5.50
C ARG A 13 19.05 3.98 -4.59
N LEU A 14 17.95 4.48 -5.17
CA LEU A 14 16.84 5.07 -4.41
C LEU A 14 16.21 4.05 -3.46
N PHE A 15 15.96 2.82 -3.93
CA PHE A 15 15.44 1.74 -3.09
C PHE A 15 16.38 1.44 -1.92
N ALA A 16 17.68 1.30 -2.18
CA ALA A 16 18.66 1.02 -1.14
C ALA A 16 18.75 2.15 -0.10
N ALA A 17 18.66 3.41 -0.54
CA ALA A 17 18.65 4.56 0.36
C ALA A 17 17.39 4.59 1.23
N GLU A 18 16.21 4.39 0.63
CA GLU A 18 14.93 4.39 1.35
C GLU A 18 14.84 3.22 2.34
N ALA A 19 15.27 2.02 1.94
CA ALA A 19 15.26 0.82 2.77
C ALA A 19 16.22 0.93 3.97
N GLY A 20 17.30 1.70 3.82
CA GLY A 20 18.25 2.01 4.89
C GLY A 20 17.82 3.16 5.82
N SER A 21 16.69 3.81 5.55
CA SER A 21 16.23 4.92 6.38
C SER A 21 15.70 4.44 7.75
N PRO A 22 15.71 5.29 8.79
CA PRO A 22 15.18 4.91 10.11
C PRO A 22 13.69 4.57 10.12
N ARG A 23 12.93 5.07 9.15
CA ARG A 23 11.48 4.84 8.99
C ARG A 23 11.14 4.73 7.50
N PRO A 24 11.38 3.56 6.88
CA PRO A 24 11.17 3.39 5.45
C PRO A 24 9.70 3.58 5.04
N ASP A 25 9.48 4.30 3.93
CA ASP A 25 8.20 4.39 3.23
C ASP A 25 7.97 3.08 2.46
N LEU A 26 7.21 2.18 3.08
CA LEU A 26 6.87 0.88 2.50
C LEU A 26 6.17 1.01 1.13
N SER A 27 5.30 2.02 0.94
CA SER A 27 4.66 2.24 -0.34
C SER A 27 5.67 2.60 -1.44
N LEU A 28 6.63 3.46 -1.12
CA LEU A 28 7.70 3.84 -2.04
C LEU A 28 8.59 2.63 -2.37
N LEU A 29 8.98 1.83 -1.37
CA LEU A 29 9.76 0.61 -1.60
C LEU A 29 9.07 -0.36 -2.55
N CYS A 30 7.76 -0.59 -2.37
CA CYS A 30 6.99 -1.44 -3.27
C CYS A 30 6.86 -0.86 -4.69
N LEU A 31 6.75 0.47 -4.83
CA LEU A 31 6.71 1.13 -6.13
C LEU A 31 8.05 1.07 -6.85
N LEU A 32 9.16 1.24 -6.13
CA LEU A 32 10.51 1.11 -6.68
C LEU A 32 10.80 -0.32 -7.13
N ILE A 33 10.33 -1.34 -6.41
CA ILE A 33 10.35 -2.73 -6.92
C ILE A 33 9.55 -2.85 -8.23
N GLY A 34 8.43 -2.14 -8.34
CA GLY A 34 7.61 -2.08 -9.54
C GLY A 34 8.38 -1.63 -10.79
N THR A 35 9.33 -0.71 -10.63
CA THR A 35 10.13 -0.18 -11.76
C THR A 35 11.05 -1.24 -12.39
N GLU A 36 11.41 -2.30 -11.66
CA GLU A 36 12.19 -3.42 -12.19
C GLU A 36 11.35 -4.33 -13.10
N ALA A 37 10.05 -4.44 -12.81
CA ALA A 37 9.14 -5.30 -13.54
C ALA A 37 8.42 -4.57 -14.69
N ASP A 38 8.27 -3.25 -14.59
CA ASP A 38 7.56 -2.40 -15.53
C ASP A 38 8.42 -1.18 -15.90
N PRO A 39 9.19 -1.26 -17.00
CA PRO A 39 10.04 -0.14 -17.44
C PRO A 39 9.27 1.11 -17.87
N SER A 40 7.95 1.02 -18.01
CA SER A 40 7.11 2.19 -18.32
C SER A 40 6.71 2.98 -17.08
N LEU A 41 6.90 2.39 -15.88
CA LEU A 41 6.62 3.06 -14.61
C LEU A 41 7.63 4.18 -14.38
N ASP A 42 7.16 5.42 -14.40
CA ASP A 42 7.99 6.60 -14.18
C ASP A 42 7.71 7.29 -12.83
N GLU A 43 8.41 8.40 -12.58
CA GLU A 43 8.27 9.18 -11.35
C GLU A 43 6.84 9.73 -11.17
N ALA A 44 6.17 10.13 -12.26
CA ALA A 44 4.81 10.66 -12.20
C ALA A 44 3.80 9.59 -11.81
N ASP A 45 4.00 8.34 -12.26
CA ASP A 45 3.20 7.19 -11.85
C ASP A 45 3.40 6.83 -10.38
N ILE A 46 4.65 6.83 -9.90
CA ILE A 46 4.99 6.61 -8.48
C ILE A 46 4.26 7.65 -7.62
N ASP A 47 4.36 8.91 -8.01
CA ASP A 47 3.68 10.02 -7.35
C ASP A 47 2.15 9.89 -7.39
N ALA A 48 1.58 9.46 -8.52
CA ALA A 48 0.16 9.23 -8.64
C ALA A 48 -0.32 8.11 -7.72
N ALA A 49 0.45 7.02 -7.60
CA ALA A 49 0.16 5.92 -6.69
C ALA A 49 0.17 6.37 -5.22
N ARG A 50 1.16 7.17 -4.81
CA ARG A 50 1.24 7.73 -3.45
C ARG A 50 0.08 8.67 -3.15
N ARG A 51 -0.24 9.60 -4.07
CA ARG A 51 -1.42 10.46 -3.94
C ARG A 51 -2.73 9.69 -3.86
N MET A 52 -2.84 8.54 -4.54
CA MET A 52 -4.02 7.69 -4.42
C MET A 52 -4.16 7.10 -3.00
N LEU A 53 -3.05 6.67 -2.39
CA LEU A 53 -3.05 6.20 -0.99
C LEU A 53 -3.44 7.32 -0.01
N ASP A 54 -2.95 8.54 -0.24
CA ASP A 54 -3.31 9.70 0.59
C ASP A 54 -4.81 10.01 0.49
N ARG A 55 -5.37 10.03 -0.73
CA ARG A 55 -6.82 10.23 -0.94
C ARG A 55 -7.67 9.12 -0.32
N LEU A 56 -7.19 7.88 -0.32
CA LEU A 56 -7.88 6.78 0.35
C LEU A 56 -7.85 6.99 1.87
N ALA A 57 -6.71 7.43 2.43
CA ALA A 57 -6.57 7.71 3.84
C ALA A 57 -7.46 8.87 4.32
N GLU A 58 -7.58 9.93 3.53
CA GLU A 58 -8.48 11.06 3.79
C GLU A 58 -9.97 10.65 3.88
N GLN A 59 -10.35 9.55 3.22
CA GLN A 59 -11.72 9.03 3.24
C GLN A 59 -11.99 8.04 4.38
N VAL A 60 -10.97 7.69 5.17
CA VAL A 60 -11.20 6.84 6.33
C VAL A 60 -11.93 7.66 7.39
N ALA A 61 -13.21 7.34 7.59
CA ALA A 61 -13.97 7.88 8.72
C ALA A 61 -13.23 7.51 10.01
N PRO A 62 -12.73 8.48 10.80
CA PRO A 62 -11.84 8.16 11.89
C PRO A 62 -12.56 7.29 12.93
N GLY A 63 -11.91 6.22 13.37
CA GLY A 63 -12.30 5.47 14.59
C GLY A 63 -12.12 6.28 15.88
N HIS A 64 -11.67 7.53 15.78
CA HIS A 64 -11.46 8.45 16.88
C HIS A 64 -12.77 9.09 17.33
N ARG A 65 -13.48 8.46 18.27
CA ARG A 65 -14.39 9.21 19.13
C ARG A 65 -13.52 10.05 20.08
N THR A 66 -13.65 11.37 20.02
CA THR A 66 -12.88 12.31 20.86
C THR A 66 -12.90 11.88 22.33
N GLY A 67 -11.73 11.62 22.91
CA GLY A 67 -11.57 11.27 24.34
C GLY A 67 -11.48 9.77 24.68
N ARG A 68 -11.49 8.85 23.72
CA ARG A 68 -11.29 7.40 23.93
C ARG A 68 -10.01 6.93 23.23
N PRO A 69 -9.23 5.97 23.78
CA PRO A 69 -8.20 5.28 23.01
C PRO A 69 -8.76 4.74 21.68
N PRO A 70 -7.95 4.69 20.61
CA PRO A 70 -8.40 4.20 19.31
C PRO A 70 -8.91 2.77 19.44
N ASP A 71 -10.15 2.52 19.04
CA ASP A 71 -10.75 1.18 19.06
C ASP A 71 -10.20 0.37 17.87
N PRO A 72 -9.40 -0.70 18.09
CA PRO A 72 -8.85 -1.51 17.01
C PRO A 72 -9.93 -2.11 16.10
N LEU A 73 -11.08 -2.49 16.67
CA LEU A 73 -12.18 -3.06 15.89
C LEU A 73 -12.81 -1.99 14.99
N ALA A 74 -13.02 -0.77 15.50
CA ALA A 74 -13.55 0.32 14.69
C ALA A 74 -12.66 0.64 13.49
N TRP A 75 -11.33 0.63 13.67
CA TRP A 75 -10.38 0.78 12.57
C TRP A 75 -10.48 -0.34 11.53
N ALA A 76 -10.50 -1.59 11.98
CA ALA A 76 -10.61 -2.75 11.11
C ALA A 76 -11.91 -2.71 10.28
N VAL A 77 -13.03 -2.38 10.92
CA VAL A 77 -14.34 -2.25 10.25
C VAL A 77 -14.32 -1.10 9.24
N ALA A 78 -13.87 0.09 9.62
CA ALA A 78 -13.85 1.25 8.73
C ALA A 78 -12.98 0.99 7.48
N LEU A 79 -11.82 0.35 7.64
CA LEU A 79 -10.93 -0.01 6.52
C LEU A 79 -11.54 -1.11 5.65
N ALA A 80 -12.19 -2.12 6.24
CA ALA A 80 -12.84 -3.18 5.49
C ALA A 80 -14.02 -2.65 4.67
N GLU A 81 -14.82 -1.76 5.24
CA GLU A 81 -15.91 -1.08 4.54
C GLU A 81 -15.37 -0.18 3.42
N LEU A 82 -14.38 0.66 3.70
CA LEU A 82 -13.82 1.58 2.71
C LEU A 82 -13.10 0.83 1.58
N LEU A 83 -12.05 0.08 1.90
CA LEU A 83 -11.18 -0.52 0.91
C LEU A 83 -11.84 -1.74 0.25
N GLY A 84 -12.44 -2.62 1.06
CA GLY A 84 -13.07 -3.84 0.59
C GLY A 84 -14.38 -3.59 -0.13
N GLN A 85 -15.36 -2.99 0.55
CA GLN A 85 -16.71 -2.81 0.00
C GLN A 85 -16.81 -1.56 -0.89
N GLY A 86 -16.28 -0.42 -0.45
CA GLY A 86 -16.38 0.86 -1.17
C GLY A 86 -15.52 0.92 -2.42
N PHE A 87 -14.23 0.64 -2.29
CA PHE A 87 -13.30 0.67 -3.42
C PHE A 87 -13.18 -0.67 -4.15
N GLY A 88 -13.52 -1.80 -3.53
CA GLY A 88 -13.52 -3.09 -4.18
C GLY A 88 -12.15 -3.77 -4.22
N PHE A 89 -11.22 -3.41 -3.32
CA PHE A 89 -9.92 -4.07 -3.20
C PHE A 89 -10.11 -5.52 -2.77
N LYS A 90 -9.78 -6.46 -3.66
CA LYS A 90 -9.92 -7.90 -3.39
C LYS A 90 -8.95 -8.75 -4.19
N GLY A 91 -8.53 -9.87 -3.60
CA GLY A 91 -7.77 -10.91 -4.27
C GLY A 91 -8.66 -12.07 -4.72
N GLY A 92 -8.09 -13.02 -5.43
CA GLY A 92 -8.70 -14.29 -5.78
C GLY A 92 -7.69 -15.27 -6.37
N PRO A 93 -8.07 -16.55 -6.55
CA PRO A 93 -7.15 -17.59 -7.03
C PRO A 93 -6.45 -17.24 -8.35
N GLY A 94 -7.17 -16.62 -9.29
CA GLY A 94 -6.60 -16.18 -10.56
C GLY A 94 -5.56 -15.06 -10.45
N ASP A 95 -5.54 -14.30 -9.36
CA ASP A 95 -4.57 -13.23 -9.16
C ASP A 95 -3.17 -13.78 -8.83
N TYR A 96 -3.05 -15.03 -8.37
CA TYR A 96 -1.76 -15.70 -8.12
C TYR A 96 -0.95 -15.99 -9.37
N GLN A 97 -1.60 -16.03 -10.54
CA GLN A 97 -0.95 -16.31 -11.82
C GLN A 97 -0.57 -15.04 -12.58
N ARG A 98 -0.67 -13.87 -11.93
CA ARG A 98 -0.55 -12.56 -12.54
C ARG A 98 0.53 -11.74 -11.87
N LEU A 99 1.57 -11.39 -12.62
CA LEU A 99 2.63 -10.51 -12.15
C LEU A 99 2.06 -9.18 -11.64
N GLU A 100 1.04 -8.63 -12.31
CA GLU A 100 0.46 -7.34 -11.96
C GLU A 100 -0.26 -7.37 -10.61
N SER A 101 -0.56 -8.56 -10.06
CA SER A 101 -1.09 -8.70 -8.71
C SER A 101 -0.02 -8.55 -7.62
N SER A 102 1.25 -8.50 -8.01
CA SER A 102 2.44 -8.32 -7.16
C SER A 102 3.11 -6.95 -7.34
N LEU A 103 2.53 -6.05 -8.16
CA LEU A 103 3.07 -4.71 -8.40
C LEU A 103 2.11 -3.65 -7.82
N LEU A 104 2.58 -2.81 -6.89
CA LEU A 104 1.69 -1.90 -6.14
C LEU A 104 0.92 -0.93 -7.02
N HIS A 105 1.56 -0.35 -8.04
CA HIS A 105 0.89 0.56 -8.99
C HIS A 105 -0.26 -0.13 -9.74
N GLN A 106 -0.06 -1.40 -10.11
CA GLN A 106 -1.08 -2.21 -10.77
C GLN A 106 -2.20 -2.62 -9.82
N VAL A 107 -1.88 -2.97 -8.59
CA VAL A 107 -2.88 -3.30 -7.55
C VAL A 107 -3.75 -2.09 -7.25
N LEU A 108 -3.18 -0.89 -7.12
CA LEU A 108 -3.94 0.35 -6.91
C LEU A 108 -4.85 0.66 -8.11
N ARG A 109 -4.37 0.45 -9.33
CA ARG A 109 -5.14 0.69 -10.56
C ARG A 109 -6.29 -0.31 -10.74
N ARG A 110 -6.00 -1.61 -10.60
CA ARG A 110 -6.95 -2.71 -10.85
C ARG A 110 -7.82 -3.02 -9.65
N ARG A 111 -7.42 -2.59 -8.46
CA ARG A 111 -7.99 -2.97 -7.15
C ARG A 111 -8.01 -4.48 -6.93
N ARG A 112 -7.03 -5.17 -7.54
CA ARG A 112 -6.84 -6.62 -7.46
C ARG A 112 -5.37 -6.92 -7.25
N GLY A 113 -5.06 -7.78 -6.29
CA GLY A 113 -3.70 -8.11 -5.92
C GLY A 113 -3.59 -9.39 -5.11
N LEU A 114 -2.36 -9.82 -4.88
CA LEU A 114 -2.05 -10.88 -3.91
C LEU A 114 -2.39 -10.42 -2.49
N PRO A 115 -2.74 -11.34 -1.57
CA PRO A 115 -3.06 -10.98 -0.19
C PRO A 115 -2.00 -10.10 0.47
N ILE A 116 -0.71 -10.42 0.31
CA ILE A 116 0.38 -9.63 0.91
C ILE A 116 0.44 -8.19 0.40
N LEU A 117 0.20 -7.97 -0.91
CA LEU A 117 0.25 -6.63 -1.48
C LEU A 117 -1.03 -5.84 -1.21
N LEU A 118 -2.17 -6.53 -1.08
CA LEU A 118 -3.39 -5.93 -0.55
C LEU A 118 -3.19 -5.49 0.91
N SER A 119 -2.49 -6.29 1.72
CA SER A 119 -2.12 -5.89 3.08
C SER A 119 -1.24 -4.64 3.09
N VAL A 120 -0.34 -4.46 2.12
CA VAL A 120 0.40 -3.19 1.96
C VAL A 120 -0.58 -2.04 1.75
N VAL A 121 -1.52 -2.14 0.80
CA VAL A 121 -2.54 -1.08 0.60
C VAL A 121 -3.29 -0.76 1.90
N TRP A 122 -3.71 -1.78 2.65
CA TRP A 122 -4.42 -1.59 3.91
C TRP A 122 -3.58 -0.91 4.97
N MET A 123 -2.34 -1.36 5.19
CA MET A 123 -1.42 -0.76 6.16
C MET A 123 -1.06 0.67 5.79
N GLU A 124 -0.82 0.94 4.50
CA GLU A 124 -0.43 2.24 4.01
C GLU A 124 -1.54 3.29 4.13
N VAL A 125 -2.79 2.89 3.86
CA VAL A 125 -3.97 3.74 4.07
C VAL A 125 -4.22 3.97 5.56
N ALA A 126 -4.20 2.91 6.36
CA ALA A 126 -4.43 3.00 7.81
C ALA A 126 -3.38 3.88 8.50
N ARG A 127 -2.09 3.72 8.16
CA ARG A 127 -1.00 4.50 8.76
C ARG A 127 -1.11 5.98 8.42
N ARG A 128 -1.44 6.32 7.16
CA ARG A 128 -1.68 7.70 6.72
C ARG A 128 -2.89 8.34 7.40
N ALA A 129 -3.91 7.54 7.71
CA ALA A 129 -5.05 7.97 8.51
C ALA A 129 -4.75 8.10 10.01
N GLY A 130 -3.52 7.79 10.45
CA GLY A 130 -3.08 7.88 11.85
C GLY A 130 -3.43 6.67 12.71
N ALA A 131 -3.83 5.54 12.11
CA ALA A 131 -4.13 4.33 12.86
C ALA A 131 -2.85 3.65 13.40
N PRO A 132 -2.89 3.09 14.62
CA PRO A 132 -1.85 2.17 15.09
C PRO A 132 -2.01 0.83 14.37
N VAL A 133 -1.25 0.62 13.30
CA VAL A 133 -1.38 -0.54 12.40
C VAL A 133 -0.03 -1.25 12.24
N HIS A 134 -0.07 -2.58 12.22
CA HIS A 134 1.12 -3.41 12.05
C HIS A 134 0.80 -4.67 11.20
N GLY A 135 1.83 -5.25 10.61
CA GLY A 135 1.74 -6.51 9.87
C GLY A 135 2.06 -7.70 10.76
N VAL A 136 1.31 -8.80 10.62
CA VAL A 136 1.59 -10.06 11.31
C VAL A 136 1.84 -11.15 10.28
N ALA A 137 3.04 -11.72 10.31
CA ALA A 137 3.39 -12.88 9.51
C ALA A 137 2.87 -14.15 10.18
N LEU A 138 2.08 -14.94 9.44
CA LEU A 138 1.57 -16.25 9.84
C LEU A 138 2.03 -17.30 8.82
N PRO A 139 2.06 -18.59 9.16
CA PRO A 139 2.35 -19.63 8.19
C PRO A 139 1.44 -19.55 6.96
N GLY A 140 2.04 -19.26 5.80
CA GLY A 140 1.33 -19.10 4.53
C GLY A 140 0.43 -17.86 4.40
N HIS A 141 0.41 -16.96 5.38
CA HIS A 141 -0.50 -15.81 5.41
C HIS A 141 0.18 -14.54 5.94
N PHE A 142 -0.35 -13.39 5.55
CA PHE A 142 0.01 -12.11 6.14
C PHE A 142 -1.29 -11.38 6.46
N VAL A 143 -1.41 -10.86 7.68
CA VAL A 143 -2.61 -10.16 8.15
C VAL A 143 -2.26 -8.79 8.70
N VAL A 144 -3.24 -7.89 8.69
CA VAL A 144 -3.12 -6.53 9.20
C VAL A 144 -3.74 -6.48 10.59
N GLY A 145 -2.94 -6.10 11.59
CA GLY A 145 -3.36 -5.91 12.97
C GLY A 145 -3.50 -4.43 13.32
N PHE A 146 -4.40 -4.13 14.26
CA PHE A 146 -4.60 -2.79 14.81
C PHE A 146 -4.37 -2.80 16.32
N GLY A 147 -3.78 -1.72 16.83
CA GLY A 147 -3.42 -1.59 18.24
C GLY A 147 -1.91 -1.55 18.48
N PRO A 148 -1.50 -1.40 19.75
CA PRO A 148 -0.10 -1.46 20.16
C PRO A 148 0.53 -2.84 19.90
#